data_AF-A0A2D5C7X8-F1
#
_entry.id   AF-A0A2D5C7X8-F1
#
_cell.length_a   1.000
_cell.length_b   1.000
_cell.length_c   1.000
_cell.angle_alpha   90.00
_cell.angle_beta   90.00
_cell.angle_gamma   90.00
#
_symmetry.space_group_name_H-M   'P 1'
#
loop_
_entity.id
_entity.type
_entity.pdbx_description
1 polymer ?
#
loop_
_entity_poly.entity_id
_entity_poly.type
_entity_poly.pdbx_seq_one_letter_code
_entity_poly.pdbx_strand_id
1 'polypeptide(L)'
;MKKSTVFRYLFLAIFNSFIVYAVPLTITFESWFLLSLILIIGLLVNIVYFSDRFLPMKWILPGMIFLISFVVFPAVYNTFVSFTNWSTGHILTKSQAINILESRTFTPEDQQGIEFDLYVFQNQELQFYYLADIDEQNILFGKAVTNENIPTSNFALHEPSLKQNGEIVPPDGFNLLTGKDQIANSTTLQDLSLVIDQNTRAQLFKISVFGASTGLLSSTSQLYTFDESTDSITNNSTNVTCLAEIDNFV
;
A
#
# COMPACT_ATOMS: atom_id res chain seq x y z
N MET A 1 -2.86 -11.14 -56.60
CA MET A 1 -1.91 -11.44 -55.51
C MET A 1 -1.92 -12.94 -55.24
N LYS A 2 -0.76 -13.58 -55.06
CA LYS A 2 -0.71 -15.00 -54.67
C LYS A 2 -1.36 -15.15 -53.28
N LYS A 3 -2.21 -16.15 -53.07
CA LYS A 3 -2.90 -16.40 -51.78
C LYS A 3 -1.92 -16.45 -50.58
N SER A 4 -0.72 -17.00 -50.80
CA SER A 4 0.37 -17.05 -49.81
C SER A 4 0.83 -15.66 -49.33
N THR A 5 0.89 -14.66 -50.21
CA THR A 5 1.31 -13.30 -49.86
C THR A 5 0.28 -12.59 -48.98
N VAL A 6 -1.01 -12.81 -49.24
CA VAL A 6 -2.11 -12.26 -48.42
C VAL A 6 -2.05 -12.85 -47.01
N PHE A 7 -1.89 -14.18 -46.90
CA PHE A 7 -1.78 -14.86 -45.61
C PHE A 7 -0.57 -14.37 -44.81
N ARG A 8 0.59 -14.19 -45.46
CA ARG A 8 1.80 -13.65 -44.82
C ARG A 8 1.55 -12.28 -44.17
N TYR A 9 0.99 -11.34 -44.93
CA TYR A 9 0.74 -10.00 -44.40
C TYR A 9 -0.36 -9.96 -43.36
N LEU A 10 -1.36 -10.84 -43.46
CA LEU A 10 -2.40 -10.97 -42.45
C LEU A 10 -1.81 -11.40 -41.09
N PHE A 11 -0.96 -12.43 -41.08
CA PHE A 11 -0.27 -12.86 -39.86
C PHE A 11 0.67 -11.78 -39.31
N LEU A 12 1.41 -11.10 -40.20
CA LEU A 12 2.29 -10.01 -39.80
C LEU A 12 1.51 -8.83 -39.21
N ALA A 13 0.33 -8.51 -39.74
CA ALA A 13 -0.54 -7.46 -39.23
C ALA A 13 -1.09 -7.82 -37.83
N ILE A 14 -1.52 -9.06 -37.63
CA ILE A 14 -1.98 -9.54 -36.31
C ILE A 14 -0.83 -9.44 -35.29
N PHE A 15 0.37 -9.90 -35.66
CA PHE A 15 1.55 -9.83 -34.81
C PHE A 15 1.92 -8.38 -34.44
N ASN A 16 1.95 -7.47 -35.41
CA ASN A 16 2.21 -6.06 -35.14
C ASN A 16 1.12 -5.41 -34.29
N SER A 17 -0.14 -5.78 -34.49
CA SER A 17 -1.25 -5.33 -33.63
C SER A 17 -1.01 -5.71 -32.16
N PHE A 18 -0.54 -6.93 -31.91
CA PHE A 18 -0.17 -7.36 -30.56
C PHE A 18 0.99 -6.55 -29.98
N ILE A 19 2.03 -6.25 -30.77
CA ILE A 19 3.14 -5.39 -30.32
C ILE A 19 2.63 -4.00 -29.96
N VAL A 20 1.85 -3.36 -30.83
CA VAL A 20 1.32 -2.02 -30.62
C VAL A 20 0.41 -1.98 -29.38
N TYR A 21 -0.35 -3.04 -29.12
CA TYR A 21 -1.16 -3.17 -27.90
C TYR A 21 -0.31 -3.39 -26.65
N ALA A 22 0.76 -4.18 -26.73
CA ALA A 22 1.61 -4.50 -25.59
C ALA A 22 2.48 -3.31 -25.15
N VAL A 23 2.92 -2.44 -26.07
CA VAL A 23 3.81 -1.32 -25.74
C VAL A 23 3.22 -0.37 -24.67
N PRO A 24 1.99 0.17 -24.80
CA PRO A 24 1.37 0.98 -23.75
C PRO A 24 1.28 0.26 -22.40
N LEU A 25 0.90 -1.03 -22.40
CA LEU A 25 0.82 -1.81 -21.17
C LEU A 25 2.18 -1.92 -20.47
N THR A 26 3.25 -2.20 -21.23
CA THR A 26 4.60 -2.28 -20.67
C THR A 26 5.10 -0.97 -20.09
N ILE A 27 4.68 0.16 -20.67
CA ILE A 27 5.00 1.50 -20.15
C ILE A 27 4.25 1.73 -18.83
N THR A 28 2.96 1.41 -18.76
CA THR A 28 2.14 1.58 -17.55
C THR A 28 2.68 0.80 -16.34
N PHE A 29 3.22 -0.40 -16.56
CA PHE A 29 3.80 -1.23 -15.50
C PHE A 29 5.30 -0.97 -15.27
N GLU A 30 5.88 0.08 -15.87
CA GLU A 30 7.31 0.42 -15.79
C GLU A 30 8.24 -0.76 -16.13
N SER A 31 7.76 -1.69 -16.96
CA SER A 31 8.51 -2.88 -17.36
C SER A 31 9.40 -2.57 -18.56
N TRP A 32 10.41 -1.71 -18.33
CA TRP A 32 11.39 -1.30 -19.34
C TRP A 32 12.10 -2.49 -19.99
N PHE A 33 12.31 -3.53 -19.19
CA PHE A 33 12.85 -4.81 -19.65
C PHE A 33 11.98 -5.42 -20.76
N LEU A 34 10.70 -5.66 -20.48
CA LEU A 34 9.80 -6.34 -21.40
C LEU A 34 9.58 -5.50 -22.66
N LEU A 35 9.50 -4.17 -22.50
CA LEU A 35 9.39 -3.21 -23.60
C LEU A 35 10.56 -3.35 -24.60
N SER A 36 11.80 -3.34 -24.10
CA SER A 36 13.00 -3.46 -24.96
C SER A 36 13.00 -4.77 -25.73
N LEU A 37 12.65 -5.88 -25.07
CA LEU A 37 12.57 -7.20 -25.70
C LEU A 37 11.50 -7.24 -26.81
N ILE A 38 10.31 -6.72 -26.56
CA ILE A 38 9.22 -6.65 -27.55
C ILE A 38 9.65 -5.83 -28.77
N LEU A 39 10.30 -4.69 -28.58
CA LEU A 39 10.75 -3.83 -29.68
C LEU A 39 11.83 -4.50 -30.52
N ILE A 40 12.82 -5.15 -29.89
CA ILE A 40 13.89 -5.86 -30.61
C ILE A 40 13.30 -7.02 -31.43
N ILE A 41 12.45 -7.85 -30.82
CA ILE A 41 11.81 -8.98 -31.51
C ILE A 41 10.90 -8.47 -32.64
N GLY A 42 10.09 -7.46 -32.35
CA GLY A 42 9.21 -6.83 -33.32
C GLY A 42 9.98 -6.31 -34.54
N LEU A 43 11.08 -5.60 -34.32
CA LEU A 43 11.95 -5.09 -35.37
C LEU A 43 12.57 -6.23 -36.20
N LEU A 44 13.09 -7.27 -35.54
CA LEU A 44 13.68 -8.44 -36.22
C LEU A 44 12.66 -9.18 -37.09
N VAL A 45 11.47 -9.46 -36.56
CA VAL A 45 10.38 -10.10 -37.31
C VAL A 45 9.98 -9.24 -38.51
N ASN A 46 9.78 -7.93 -38.31
CA ASN A 46 9.40 -7.05 -39.41
C ASN A 46 10.47 -7.00 -40.50
N ILE A 47 11.76 -6.80 -40.17
CA ILE A 47 12.84 -6.75 -41.16
C ILE A 47 12.92 -8.03 -41.99
N VAL A 48 12.81 -9.20 -41.34
CA VAL A 48 12.98 -10.50 -41.99
C VAL A 48 11.76 -10.92 -42.82
N TYR A 49 10.55 -10.62 -42.37
CA TYR A 49 9.33 -11.00 -43.09
C TYR A 49 8.83 -9.97 -44.10
N PHE A 50 9.20 -8.69 -43.99
CA PHE A 50 8.94 -7.70 -45.05
C PHE A 50 9.86 -7.89 -46.26
N SER A 51 11.12 -8.32 -46.05
CA SER A 51 12.06 -8.53 -47.14
C SER A 51 11.98 -9.95 -47.70
N ASP A 52 11.99 -10.07 -49.04
CA ASP A 52 12.16 -11.36 -49.70
C ASP A 52 13.64 -11.80 -49.78
N ARG A 53 14.59 -10.92 -49.40
CA ARG A 53 16.04 -11.18 -49.44
C ARG A 53 16.51 -12.11 -48.32
N PHE A 54 15.83 -12.12 -47.17
CA PHE A 54 16.24 -12.89 -45.98
C PHE A 54 15.56 -14.27 -45.90
N LEU A 55 15.62 -15.06 -46.99
CA LEU A 55 15.06 -16.41 -47.03
C LEU A 55 15.65 -17.36 -45.96
N PRO A 56 16.98 -17.43 -45.74
CA PRO A 56 17.55 -18.29 -44.70
C PRO A 56 17.15 -17.87 -43.29
N MET A 57 17.05 -16.55 -43.05
CA MET A 57 16.75 -16.01 -41.73
C MET A 57 15.35 -16.42 -41.26
N LYS A 58 14.38 -16.63 -42.16
CA LYS A 58 13.02 -17.07 -41.80
C LYS A 58 12.98 -18.41 -41.06
N TRP A 59 13.98 -19.27 -41.26
CA TRP A 59 14.11 -20.56 -40.57
C TRP A 59 14.85 -20.46 -39.24
N ILE A 60 15.80 -19.52 -39.15
CA ILE A 60 16.64 -19.31 -37.95
C ILE A 60 15.94 -18.39 -36.94
N LEU A 61 15.15 -17.43 -37.42
CA LEU A 61 14.52 -16.38 -36.62
C LEU A 61 13.74 -16.91 -35.42
N PRO A 62 12.91 -17.97 -35.52
CA PRO A 62 12.23 -18.50 -34.35
C PRO A 62 13.21 -18.92 -33.25
N GLY A 63 14.26 -19.66 -33.60
CA GLY A 63 15.31 -20.06 -32.65
C GLY A 63 16.11 -18.88 -32.11
N MET A 64 16.38 -17.88 -32.95
CA MET A 64 17.06 -16.65 -32.55
C MET A 64 16.24 -15.83 -31.55
N ILE A 65 14.91 -15.77 -31.70
CA ILE A 65 14.03 -15.12 -30.73
C ILE A 65 14.17 -15.80 -29.37
N PHE A 66 14.10 -17.12 -29.30
CA PHE A 66 14.30 -17.86 -28.04
C PHE A 66 15.69 -17.64 -27.45
N LEU A 67 16.74 -17.67 -28.29
CA LEU A 67 18.10 -17.44 -27.84
C LEU A 67 18.29 -16.02 -27.28
N ILE A 68 17.73 -15.00 -27.93
CA ILE A 68 17.77 -13.63 -27.45
C ILE A 68 17.03 -13.51 -26.13
N SER A 69 15.79 -14.01 -26.06
CA SER A 69 14.93 -13.89 -24.88
C SER A 69 15.47 -14.62 -23.65
N PHE A 70 16.01 -15.83 -23.82
CA PHE A 70 16.32 -16.71 -22.70
C PHE A 70 17.81 -16.88 -22.41
N VAL A 71 18.71 -16.48 -23.32
CA VAL A 71 20.16 -16.66 -23.14
C VAL A 71 20.90 -15.33 -23.19
N VAL A 72 20.83 -14.62 -24.32
CA VAL A 72 21.58 -13.37 -24.51
C VAL A 72 21.07 -12.31 -23.55
N PHE A 73 19.75 -12.20 -23.41
CA PHE A 73 19.17 -11.18 -22.54
C PHE A 73 19.57 -11.37 -21.06
N PRO A 74 19.36 -12.54 -20.40
CA PRO A 74 19.79 -12.72 -19.01
C PRO A 74 21.30 -12.50 -18.81
N ALA A 75 22.13 -12.87 -19.78
CA ALA A 75 23.58 -12.62 -19.71
C ALA A 75 23.92 -11.13 -19.73
N VAL A 76 23.30 -10.34 -20.60
CA VAL A 76 23.47 -8.88 -20.65
C VAL A 76 22.93 -8.23 -19.38
N TYR A 77 21.76 -8.67 -18.90
CA TYR A 77 21.16 -8.16 -17.67
C TYR A 77 22.05 -8.42 -16.45
N ASN A 78 22.58 -9.63 -16.29
CA ASN A 78 23.52 -9.94 -15.21
C ASN A 78 24.80 -9.09 -15.30
N THR A 79 25.28 -8.84 -16.51
CA THR A 79 26.43 -7.94 -16.71
C THR A 79 26.09 -6.52 -16.27
N PHE A 80 24.90 -6.01 -16.62
CA PHE A 80 24.43 -4.70 -16.16
C PHE A 80 24.31 -4.64 -14.64
N VAL A 81 23.63 -5.61 -14.02
CA VAL A 81 23.47 -5.70 -12.56
C VAL A 81 24.81 -5.83 -11.83
N SER A 82 25.83 -6.43 -12.46
CA SER A 82 27.17 -6.50 -11.86
C SER A 82 27.86 -5.13 -11.70
N PHE A 83 27.38 -4.10 -12.41
CA PHE A 83 27.85 -2.73 -12.25
C PHE A 83 27.06 -1.94 -11.21
N THR A 84 25.90 -2.45 -10.76
CA THR A 84 25.03 -1.79 -9.79
C THR A 84 25.28 -2.28 -8.37
N ASN A 85 24.94 -1.48 -7.36
CA ASN A 85 25.00 -1.87 -5.94
C ASN A 85 23.82 -2.77 -5.52
N TRP A 86 23.43 -3.73 -6.36
CA TRP A 86 22.33 -4.64 -6.05
C TRP A 86 22.79 -5.76 -5.12
N SER A 87 22.49 -5.62 -3.82
CA SER A 87 22.83 -6.61 -2.79
C SER A 87 21.76 -6.69 -1.69
N THR A 88 21.93 -7.60 -0.73
CA THR A 88 21.06 -7.68 0.44
C THR A 88 21.08 -6.35 1.21
N GLY A 89 19.94 -5.63 1.18
CA GLY A 89 19.80 -4.28 1.74
C GLY A 89 19.50 -3.20 0.69
N HIS A 90 19.84 -3.43 -0.57
CA HIS A 90 19.69 -2.48 -1.70
C HIS A 90 18.87 -3.10 -2.86
N ILE A 91 17.79 -3.80 -2.51
CA ILE A 91 16.97 -4.54 -3.49
C ILE A 91 15.87 -3.66 -4.08
N LEU A 92 15.40 -2.69 -3.29
CA LEU A 92 14.27 -1.84 -3.62
C LEU A 92 14.71 -0.62 -4.43
N THR A 93 13.83 -0.16 -5.32
CA THR A 93 14.01 1.16 -5.91
C THR A 93 13.83 2.24 -4.84
N LYS A 94 14.41 3.42 -5.06
CA LYS A 94 14.25 4.56 -4.15
C LYS A 94 12.79 4.88 -3.85
N SER A 95 11.94 4.92 -4.87
CA SER A 95 10.50 5.19 -4.71
C SER A 95 9.81 4.12 -3.86
N GLN A 96 10.16 2.85 -4.05
CA GLN A 96 9.63 1.75 -3.23
C GLN A 96 10.09 1.86 -1.77
N ALA A 97 11.36 2.21 -1.54
CA ALA A 97 11.90 2.40 -0.21
C ALA A 97 11.21 3.56 0.52
N ILE A 98 11.01 4.71 -0.14
CA ILE A 98 10.29 5.87 0.41
C ILE A 98 8.86 5.48 0.80
N ASN A 99 8.11 4.85 -0.10
CA ASN A 99 6.74 4.42 0.18
C ASN A 99 6.66 3.48 1.41
N ILE A 100 7.61 2.55 1.53
CA ILE A 100 7.69 1.66 2.69
C ILE A 100 8.05 2.43 3.97
N LEU A 101 8.91 3.44 3.91
CA LEU A 101 9.25 4.25 5.08
C LEU A 101 8.09 5.15 5.52
N GLU A 102 7.41 5.81 4.59
CA GLU A 102 6.27 6.69 4.88
C GLU A 102 5.03 5.95 5.39
N SER A 103 4.88 4.67 5.03
CA SER A 103 3.82 3.81 5.57
C SER A 103 4.04 3.38 7.03
N ARG A 104 5.23 3.63 7.61
CA ARG A 104 5.49 3.34 9.01
C ARG A 104 4.88 4.44 9.87
N THR A 105 4.15 4.04 10.90
CA THR A 105 3.65 4.93 11.94
C THR A 105 4.44 4.73 13.23
N PHE A 106 4.37 5.70 14.13
CA PHE A 106 4.85 5.54 15.49
C PHE A 106 3.89 6.14 16.49
N THR A 107 3.85 5.55 17.69
CA THR A 107 3.19 6.14 18.85
C THR A 107 4.24 6.95 19.62
N PRO A 108 4.05 8.26 19.80
CA PRO A 108 4.97 9.07 20.59
C PRO A 108 4.95 8.65 22.08
N GLU A 109 6.06 8.91 22.79
CA GLU A 109 6.28 8.42 24.17
C GLU A 109 5.20 8.89 25.15
N ASP A 110 4.62 10.07 24.90
CA ASP A 110 3.53 10.65 25.69
C ASP A 110 2.20 9.88 25.56
N GLN A 111 2.05 9.06 24.51
CA GLN A 111 0.85 8.26 24.25
C GLN A 111 1.11 6.76 24.39
N GLN A 112 2.37 6.35 24.56
CA GLN A 112 2.75 4.96 24.57
C GLN A 112 2.30 4.26 25.86
N GLY A 113 1.39 3.28 25.71
CA GLY A 113 0.94 2.46 26.84
C GLY A 113 -0.12 3.12 27.72
N ILE A 114 -0.76 4.21 27.25
CA ILE A 114 -1.95 4.76 27.91
C ILE A 114 -3.13 3.81 27.66
N GLU A 115 -3.36 2.93 28.62
CA GLU A 115 -4.57 2.12 28.72
C GLU A 115 -5.67 2.91 29.44
N PHE A 116 -6.90 2.84 28.92
CA PHE A 116 -8.06 3.51 29.49
C PHE A 116 -9.32 2.67 29.33
N ASP A 117 -10.37 3.02 30.05
CA ASP A 117 -11.65 2.32 29.97
C ASP A 117 -12.38 2.73 28.67
N LEU A 118 -12.69 1.74 27.84
CA LEU A 118 -13.37 1.87 26.56
C LEU A 118 -14.72 1.15 26.64
N TYR A 119 -15.78 1.89 26.40
CA TYR A 119 -17.14 1.36 26.32
C TYR A 119 -17.60 1.32 24.87
N VAL A 120 -18.20 0.20 24.49
CA VAL A 120 -18.67 -0.03 23.13
C VAL A 120 -20.19 0.05 23.09
N PHE A 121 -20.70 0.90 22.20
CA PHE A 121 -22.13 1.07 21.95
C PHE A 121 -22.48 0.61 20.55
N GLN A 122 -23.74 0.24 20.38
CA GLN A 122 -24.32 -0.09 19.09
C GLN A 122 -25.61 0.70 18.90
N ASN A 123 -25.78 1.33 17.74
CA ASN A 123 -27.02 1.99 17.38
C ASN A 123 -28.03 1.02 16.71
N GLN A 124 -29.24 1.50 16.40
CA GLN A 124 -30.27 0.72 15.72
C GLN A 124 -29.89 0.28 14.28
N GLU A 125 -28.90 0.95 13.67
CA GLU A 125 -28.36 0.63 12.33
C GLU A 125 -27.18 -0.35 12.38
N LEU A 126 -26.89 -0.96 13.54
CA LEU A 126 -25.77 -1.88 13.78
C LEU A 126 -24.37 -1.26 13.62
N GLN A 127 -24.26 0.08 13.67
CA GLN A 127 -22.98 0.78 13.69
C GLN A 127 -22.43 0.86 15.11
N PHE A 128 -21.11 0.73 15.24
CA PHE A 128 -20.42 0.77 16.53
C PHE A 128 -19.94 2.18 16.87
N TYR A 129 -20.05 2.52 18.15
CA TYR A 129 -19.59 3.79 18.71
C TYR A 129 -18.73 3.49 19.94
N TYR A 130 -17.71 4.29 20.15
CA TYR A 130 -16.80 4.15 21.28
C TYR A 130 -16.91 5.36 22.20
N LEU A 131 -16.87 5.08 23.50
CA LEU A 131 -16.65 6.06 24.54
C LEU A 131 -15.30 5.73 25.18
N ALA A 132 -14.33 6.60 24.99
CA ALA A 132 -13.01 6.53 25.61
C ALA A 132 -13.02 7.41 26.86
N ASP A 133 -12.77 6.80 28.02
CA ASP A 133 -12.68 7.45 29.33
C ASP A 133 -11.20 7.58 29.72
N ILE A 134 -10.52 8.56 29.12
CA ILE A 134 -9.05 8.72 29.24
C ILE A 134 -8.69 9.35 30.59
N ASP A 135 -9.42 10.39 30.99
CA ASP A 135 -9.32 11.04 32.30
C ASP A 135 -10.64 11.76 32.66
N GLU A 136 -10.73 12.35 33.86
CA GLU A 136 -11.93 13.04 34.34
C GLU A 136 -12.37 14.24 33.46
N GLN A 137 -11.48 14.77 32.61
CA GLN A 137 -11.74 15.87 31.68
C GLN A 137 -11.83 15.44 30.20
N ASN A 138 -11.49 14.20 29.86
CA ASN A 138 -11.34 13.70 28.49
C ASN A 138 -12.15 12.41 28.29
N ILE A 139 -13.47 12.53 28.48
CA ILE A 139 -14.45 11.54 28.07
C ILE A 139 -14.85 11.84 26.63
N LEU A 140 -14.45 10.98 25.70
CA LEU A 140 -14.61 11.19 24.26
C LEU A 140 -15.57 10.17 23.67
N PHE A 141 -16.63 10.63 23.00
CA PHE A 141 -17.62 9.80 22.35
C PHE A 141 -17.60 10.01 20.84
N GLY A 142 -17.63 8.93 20.06
CA GLY A 142 -17.71 9.05 18.61
C GLY A 142 -17.96 7.73 17.90
N LYS A 143 -18.20 7.84 16.59
CA LYS A 143 -18.39 6.68 15.72
C LYS A 143 -17.06 5.96 15.54
N ALA A 144 -17.07 4.64 15.75
CA ALA A 144 -15.92 3.80 15.47
C ALA A 144 -15.87 3.52 13.95
N VAL A 145 -14.73 3.81 13.32
CA VAL A 145 -14.56 3.73 11.87
C VAL A 145 -13.37 2.84 11.51
N THR A 146 -13.44 2.20 10.35
CA THR A 146 -12.32 1.44 9.78
C THR A 146 -11.23 2.39 9.29
N ASN A 147 -10.00 1.87 9.13
CA ASN A 147 -8.86 2.66 8.67
C ASN A 147 -9.11 3.40 7.35
N GLU A 148 -9.89 2.82 6.43
CA GLU A 148 -10.25 3.42 5.14
C GLU A 148 -11.16 4.66 5.27
N ASN A 149 -11.99 4.70 6.31
CA ASN A 149 -13.02 5.72 6.51
C ASN A 149 -12.57 6.84 7.46
N ILE A 150 -11.39 6.73 8.07
CA ILE A 150 -10.81 7.75 8.96
C ILE A 150 -10.75 9.15 8.30
N PRO A 151 -10.29 9.32 7.05
CA PRO A 151 -10.10 10.65 6.45
C PRO A 151 -11.40 11.46 6.28
N THR A 152 -12.55 10.78 6.23
CA THR A 152 -13.87 11.39 6.03
C THR A 152 -14.74 11.37 7.28
N SER A 153 -14.19 10.88 8.40
CA SER A 153 -14.91 10.75 9.67
C SER A 153 -14.80 12.01 10.52
N ASN A 154 -15.81 12.24 11.36
CA ASN A 154 -15.79 13.33 12.34
C ASN A 154 -14.94 12.92 13.56
N PHE A 155 -14.28 13.91 14.16
CA PHE A 155 -13.58 13.73 15.43
C PHE A 155 -14.56 13.38 16.57
N ALA A 156 -14.06 12.65 17.56
CA ALA A 156 -14.78 12.34 18.78
C ALA A 156 -15.11 13.63 19.53
N LEU A 157 -16.34 13.70 20.05
CA LEU A 157 -16.82 14.84 20.81
C LEU A 157 -16.63 14.59 22.31
N HIS A 158 -16.31 15.65 23.04
CA HIS A 158 -16.23 15.58 24.49
C HIS A 158 -17.65 15.56 25.07
N GLU A 159 -18.06 14.43 25.64
CA GLU A 159 -19.42 14.20 26.14
C GLU A 159 -19.38 13.66 27.59
N PRO A 160 -19.06 14.51 28.58
CA PRO A 160 -18.95 14.09 29.97
C PRO A 160 -20.30 13.72 30.61
N SER A 161 -21.41 14.09 29.97
CA SER A 161 -22.78 13.79 30.40
C SER A 161 -23.10 12.29 30.43
N LEU A 162 -22.33 11.48 29.69
CA LEU A 162 -22.51 10.04 29.53
C LEU A 162 -21.96 9.22 30.72
N LYS A 163 -21.22 9.85 31.64
CA LYS A 163 -20.72 9.22 32.87
C LYS A 163 -21.33 9.93 34.07
N GLN A 164 -22.31 9.30 34.72
CA GLN A 164 -22.96 9.82 35.93
C GLN A 164 -22.69 8.89 37.10
N ASN A 165 -22.14 9.41 38.20
CA ASN A 165 -21.81 8.65 39.41
C ASN A 165 -20.93 7.39 39.19
N GLY A 166 -20.07 7.39 38.16
CA GLY A 166 -19.21 6.26 37.82
C GLY A 166 -19.88 5.15 37.02
N GLU A 167 -21.16 5.30 36.67
CA GLU A 167 -21.85 4.43 35.73
C GLU A 167 -22.04 5.13 34.38
N ILE A 168 -21.93 4.35 33.31
CA ILE A 168 -22.09 4.84 31.94
C ILE A 168 -23.57 4.78 31.56
N VAL A 169 -24.14 5.94 31.25
CA VAL A 169 -25.53 6.06 30.80
C VAL A 169 -25.53 6.14 29.28
N PRO A 170 -26.07 5.14 28.57
CA PRO A 170 -26.15 5.18 27.12
C PRO A 170 -27.05 6.34 26.64
N PRO A 171 -26.65 7.07 25.59
CA PRO A 171 -27.52 8.07 24.98
C PRO A 171 -28.73 7.43 24.30
N ASP A 172 -29.80 8.21 24.09
CA ASP A 172 -31.04 7.73 23.51
C ASP A 172 -30.81 7.07 22.13
N GLY A 173 -31.28 5.82 21.98
CA GLY A 173 -31.13 5.05 20.74
C GLY A 173 -29.84 4.23 20.62
N PHE A 174 -28.96 4.28 21.63
CA PHE A 174 -27.76 3.45 21.70
C PHE A 174 -27.91 2.36 22.76
N ASN A 175 -27.44 1.16 22.43
CA ASN A 175 -27.33 0.05 23.37
C ASN A 175 -25.88 -0.14 23.78
N LEU A 176 -25.60 -0.20 25.08
CA LEU A 176 -24.28 -0.54 25.60
C LEU A 176 -24.05 -2.04 25.41
N LEU A 177 -22.98 -2.41 24.70
CA LEU A 177 -22.68 -3.81 24.41
C LEU A 177 -22.06 -4.50 25.61
N THR A 178 -22.62 -5.65 25.99
CA THR A 178 -22.06 -6.49 27.05
C THR A 178 -20.75 -7.13 26.59
N GLY A 179 -19.89 -7.54 27.53
CA GLY A 179 -18.64 -8.21 27.20
C GLY A 179 -18.82 -9.46 26.33
N LYS A 180 -19.93 -10.19 26.50
CA LYS A 180 -20.27 -11.34 25.65
C LYS A 180 -20.52 -10.92 24.20
N ASP A 181 -21.26 -9.84 23.98
CA ASP A 181 -21.58 -9.35 22.63
C ASP A 181 -20.36 -8.72 21.96
N GLN A 182 -19.49 -8.06 22.74
CA GLN A 182 -18.21 -7.57 22.26
C GLN A 182 -17.29 -8.71 21.80
N ILE A 183 -17.24 -9.83 22.54
CA ILE A 183 -16.46 -11.02 22.12
C ILE A 183 -17.00 -11.61 20.82
N ALA A 184 -18.32 -11.69 20.68
CA ALA A 184 -18.96 -12.19 19.45
C ALA A 184 -18.57 -11.36 18.22
N ASN A 185 -18.34 -10.06 18.40
CA ASN A 185 -17.95 -9.12 17.35
C ASN A 185 -16.47 -8.69 17.46
N SER A 186 -15.63 -9.47 18.12
CA SER A 186 -14.25 -9.07 18.47
C SER A 186 -13.41 -8.70 17.24
N THR A 187 -13.48 -9.49 16.16
CA THR A 187 -12.75 -9.21 14.92
C THR A 187 -13.13 -7.86 14.30
N THR A 188 -14.43 -7.52 14.30
CA THR A 188 -14.86 -6.23 13.75
C THR A 188 -14.51 -5.09 14.68
N LEU A 189 -14.61 -5.28 15.99
CA LEU A 189 -14.27 -4.23 16.96
C LEU A 189 -12.77 -3.94 17.01
N GLN A 190 -11.90 -4.91 16.79
CA GLN A 190 -10.44 -4.68 16.78
C GLN A 190 -9.96 -3.93 15.53
N ASP A 191 -10.69 -3.99 14.42
CA ASP A 191 -10.36 -3.26 13.18
C ASP A 191 -10.87 -1.79 13.21
N LEU A 192 -11.76 -1.48 14.14
CA LEU A 192 -12.35 -0.16 14.29
C LEU A 192 -11.50 0.73 15.21
N SER A 193 -11.45 2.01 14.86
CA SER A 193 -10.74 3.04 15.62
C SER A 193 -11.66 4.24 15.88
N LEU A 194 -11.55 4.82 17.07
CA LEU A 194 -12.13 6.11 17.39
C LEU A 194 -11.13 7.22 17.03
N VAL A 195 -11.59 8.19 16.24
CA VAL A 195 -10.77 9.30 15.75
C VAL A 195 -10.82 10.44 16.77
N ILE A 196 -9.76 10.61 17.55
CA ILE A 196 -9.70 11.64 18.61
C ILE A 196 -9.29 13.01 18.03
N ASP A 197 -8.15 13.04 17.35
CA ASP A 197 -7.60 14.25 16.69
C ASP A 197 -6.83 13.83 15.43
N GLN A 198 -6.32 14.72 14.58
CA GLN A 198 -5.66 14.37 13.31
C GLN A 198 -4.67 13.20 13.40
N ASN A 199 -3.90 13.11 14.50
CA ASN A 199 -2.84 12.11 14.68
C ASN A 199 -3.11 11.06 15.76
N THR A 200 -4.19 11.19 16.55
CA THR A 200 -4.44 10.32 17.72
C THR A 200 -5.69 9.49 17.51
N ARG A 201 -5.59 8.18 17.76
CA ARG A 201 -6.67 7.21 17.65
C ARG A 201 -6.81 6.44 18.96
N ALA A 202 -8.03 6.03 19.26
CA ALA A 202 -8.31 5.08 20.33
C ALA A 202 -8.76 3.75 19.71
N GLN A 203 -8.07 2.67 20.04
CA GLN A 203 -8.35 1.33 19.54
C GLN A 203 -8.71 0.40 20.70
N LEU A 204 -9.59 -0.56 20.45
CA LEU A 204 -9.93 -1.59 21.43
C LEU A 204 -8.76 -2.59 21.55
N PHE A 205 -8.17 -2.68 22.74
CA PHE A 205 -6.99 -3.53 22.98
C PHE A 205 -7.37 -4.85 23.65
N LYS A 206 -8.11 -4.79 24.77
CA LYS A 206 -8.57 -5.98 25.50
C LYS A 206 -10.07 -5.90 25.70
N ILE A 207 -10.78 -7.00 25.43
CA ILE A 207 -12.21 -7.11 25.72
C ILE A 207 -12.36 -7.71 27.11
N SER A 208 -13.04 -7.00 28.00
CA SER A 208 -13.41 -7.55 29.30
C SER A 208 -14.80 -8.19 29.23
N VAL A 209 -14.95 -9.36 29.86
CA VAL A 209 -16.26 -10.01 30.03
C VAL A 209 -17.09 -9.29 31.11
N PHE A 210 -16.42 -8.68 32.08
CA PHE A 210 -17.01 -8.02 33.23
C PHE A 210 -16.51 -6.58 33.32
N GLY A 211 -17.42 -5.60 33.29
CA GLY A 211 -17.07 -4.18 33.35
C GLY A 211 -16.63 -3.59 32.00
N ALA A 212 -15.82 -2.55 32.06
CA ALA A 212 -15.31 -1.84 30.89
C ALA A 212 -14.26 -2.67 30.13
N SER A 213 -14.21 -2.52 28.82
CA SER A 213 -13.12 -3.04 27.99
C SER A 213 -11.93 -2.07 28.03
N THR A 214 -10.74 -2.52 27.70
CA THR A 214 -9.53 -1.68 27.69
C THR A 214 -9.27 -1.13 26.30
N GLY A 215 -9.26 0.19 26.17
CA GLY A 215 -8.76 0.91 25.02
C GLY A 215 -7.26 1.20 25.15
N LEU A 216 -6.59 1.34 24.01
CA LEU A 216 -5.22 1.79 23.91
C LEU A 216 -5.15 2.97 22.94
N LEU A 217 -4.41 4.02 23.31
CA LEU A 217 -4.11 5.11 22.38
C LEU A 217 -3.07 4.61 21.37
N SER A 218 -3.39 4.83 20.10
CA SER A 218 -2.52 4.55 18.97
C SER A 218 -2.38 5.84 18.18
N SER A 219 -1.15 6.31 18.00
CA SER A 219 -0.92 7.43 17.09
C SER A 219 -0.64 6.91 15.69
N THR A 220 -1.19 7.62 14.71
CA THR A 220 -0.93 7.36 13.29
C THR A 220 0.02 8.38 12.70
N SER A 221 0.75 9.13 13.53
CA SER A 221 1.81 10.01 13.05
C SER A 221 2.79 9.18 12.21
N GLN A 222 2.98 9.59 10.96
CA GLN A 222 3.98 8.99 10.09
C GLN A 222 5.33 9.10 10.79
N LEU A 223 6.06 7.99 10.88
CA LEU A 223 7.38 7.97 11.48
C LEU A 223 8.39 8.68 10.60
N TYR A 224 8.21 8.62 9.29
CA TYR A 224 9.07 9.24 8.32
C TYR A 224 8.28 10.11 7.36
N THR A 225 8.80 11.30 7.07
CA THR A 225 8.27 12.22 6.05
C THR A 225 9.37 12.52 5.04
N PHE A 226 9.09 12.30 3.76
CA PHE A 226 10.02 12.59 2.68
C PHE A 226 9.80 14.00 2.12
N ASP A 227 10.89 14.72 1.87
CA ASP A 227 10.88 16.01 1.19
C ASP A 227 11.57 15.87 -0.18
N GLU A 228 10.78 16.01 -1.25
CA GLU A 228 11.26 15.94 -2.63
C GLU A 228 12.26 17.05 -2.99
N SER A 229 12.18 18.21 -2.34
CA SER A 229 13.01 19.37 -2.69
C SER A 229 14.45 19.25 -2.22
N THR A 230 14.64 18.58 -1.07
CA THR A 230 15.94 18.40 -0.43
C THR A 230 16.46 16.96 -0.54
N ASP A 231 15.67 16.07 -1.15
CA ASP A 231 15.93 14.63 -1.22
C ASP A 231 16.30 14.02 0.13
N SER A 232 15.49 14.37 1.14
CA SER A 232 15.75 14.04 2.53
C SER A 232 14.55 13.37 3.18
N ILE A 233 14.82 12.51 4.15
CA ILE A 233 13.80 11.87 4.96
C ILE A 233 13.96 12.32 6.41
N THR A 234 12.89 12.82 7.00
CA THR A 234 12.88 13.28 8.39
C THR A 234 12.16 12.26 9.25
N ASN A 235 12.80 11.82 10.33
CA ASN A 235 12.20 10.98 11.35
C ASN A 235 11.43 11.86 12.34
N ASN A 236 10.11 11.76 12.36
CA ASN A 236 9.23 12.62 13.16
C ASN A 236 9.26 12.30 14.67
N SER A 237 9.81 11.15 15.06
CA SER A 237 9.99 10.79 16.48
C SER A 237 11.22 11.45 17.09
N THR A 238 12.32 11.52 16.32
CA THR A 238 13.61 12.02 16.80
C THR A 238 13.96 13.40 16.25
N ASN A 239 13.18 13.92 15.30
CA ASN A 239 13.45 15.12 14.51
C ASN A 239 14.83 15.11 13.83
N VAL A 240 15.34 13.92 13.50
CA VAL A 240 16.58 13.74 12.76
C VAL A 240 16.27 13.64 11.27
N THR A 241 16.92 14.47 10.46
CA THR A 241 16.85 14.44 9.00
C THR A 241 18.04 13.68 8.43
N CYS A 242 17.76 12.68 7.60
CA CYS A 242 18.74 11.91 6.87
C CYS A 242 18.68 12.29 5.39
N LEU A 243 19.84 12.61 4.81
CA LEU A 243 19.97 12.88 3.37
C LEU A 243 20.13 11.57 2.60
N ALA A 244 19.62 11.53 1.38
CA ALA A 244 19.95 10.43 0.47
C ALA A 244 21.44 10.45 0.13
N GLU A 245 22.14 9.35 0.42
CA GLU A 245 23.53 9.18 0.01
C GLU A 245 23.58 8.73 -1.46
N ILE A 246 24.32 9.47 -2.28
CA ILE A 246 24.56 9.13 -3.68
C ILE A 246 25.80 8.24 -3.72
N ASP A 247 25.59 6.93 -3.72
CA ASP A 247 26.69 5.98 -3.94
C ASP A 247 27.24 6.09 -5.37
N ASN A 248 28.57 6.04 -5.50
CA ASN A 248 29.29 6.22 -6.77
C ASN A 248 29.22 5.01 -7.73
N PHE A 249 28.35 4.04 -7.46
CA PHE A 249 28.12 2.89 -8.34
C PHE A 249 26.66 2.91 -8.79
N VAL A 250 26.46 3.34 -10.04
CA VAL A 250 25.17 3.39 -10.75
C VAL A 250 24.52 2.02 -10.79
#